data_AF-A0A8C4N176-F1
#
_entry.id   AF-A0A8C4N176-F1
#
_cell.length_a   1.000
_cell.length_b   1.000
_cell.length_c   1.000
_cell.angle_alpha   90.00
_cell.angle_beta   90.00
_cell.angle_gamma   90.00
#
_symmetry.space_group_name_H-M   'P 1'
#
loop_
_entity.id
_entity.type
_entity.pdbx_description
1 polymer ?
#
loop_
_entity_poly.entity_id
_entity_poly.type
_entity_poly.pdbx_seq_one_letter_code
_entity_poly.pdbx_strand_id
1 'polypeptide(L)'
;MAKIKARDLRGKKKEELLKQLDDLKVELSQLRVAKVTGGAASKLSKIRVVRKSIARVLTVINQTQKENLRKFYKGTVPDRPFKFIKHQLKPHTLSY
;
A
#
# COMPACT_ATOMS: atom_id res chain seq x y z
N MET A 1 -11.06 13.26 10.59
CA MET A 1 -11.10 12.76 9.21
C MET A 1 -12.05 11.58 9.10
N ALA A 2 -12.92 11.59 8.09
CA ALA A 2 -13.77 10.45 7.76
C ALA A 2 -12.93 9.29 7.18
N LYS A 3 -13.43 8.05 7.32
CA LYS A 3 -12.78 6.84 6.82
C LYS A 3 -12.68 6.86 5.29
N ILE A 4 -11.47 6.98 4.75
CA ILE A 4 -11.23 6.94 3.29
C ILE A 4 -11.68 5.60 2.71
N LYS A 5 -12.58 5.59 1.72
CA LYS A 5 -13.01 4.35 1.06
C LYS A 5 -12.21 4.14 -0.21
N ALA A 6 -11.84 2.89 -0.50
CA ALA A 6 -11.02 2.55 -1.65
C ALA A 6 -11.70 2.86 -3.00
N ARG A 7 -13.04 2.77 -3.04
CA ARG A 7 -13.85 3.13 -4.22
C ARG A 7 -13.62 4.58 -4.67
N ASP A 8 -13.49 5.51 -3.73
CA ASP A 8 -13.33 6.93 -4.03
C ASP A 8 -11.89 7.27 -4.47
N LEU A 9 -10.93 6.36 -4.23
CA LEU A 9 -9.52 6.53 -4.59
C LEU A 9 -9.20 6.01 -6.00
N ARG A 10 -9.96 5.03 -6.50
CA ARG A 10 -9.70 4.39 -7.81
C ARG A 10 -9.94 5.35 -8.99
N GLY A 11 -10.77 6.38 -8.81
CA GLY A 11 -11.04 7.38 -9.85
C GLY A 11 -10.06 8.57 -9.86
N LYS A 12 -9.12 8.65 -8.92
CA LYS A 12 -8.21 9.79 -8.79
C LYS A 12 -6.91 9.59 -9.55
N LYS A 13 -6.29 10.71 -9.94
CA LYS A 13 -4.97 10.70 -10.58
C LYS A 13 -3.88 10.32 -9.58
N LYS A 14 -2.79 9.74 -10.08
CA LYS A 14 -1.63 9.32 -9.26
C LYS A 14 -1.07 10.47 -8.42
N GLU A 15 -0.97 11.67 -8.97
CA GLU A 15 -0.45 12.86 -8.28
C GLU A 15 -1.32 13.26 -7.08
N GLU A 16 -2.64 13.23 -7.23
CA GLU A 16 -3.57 13.51 -6.14
C GLU A 16 -3.45 12.45 -5.03
N LEU A 17 -3.31 11.17 -5.41
CA LEU A 17 -3.10 10.08 -4.45
C LEU A 17 -1.78 10.24 -3.68
N LEU A 18 -0.73 10.75 -4.33
CA LEU A 18 0.55 11.03 -3.67
C LEU A 18 0.45 12.21 -2.71
N LYS A 19 -0.20 13.31 -3.10
CA LYS A 19 -0.47 14.44 -2.20
C LYS A 19 -1.26 13.98 -0.96
N GLN A 20 -2.34 13.22 -1.17
CA GLN A 20 -3.12 12.65 -0.07
C GLN A 20 -2.31 11.71 0.83
N LEU A 21 -1.36 10.97 0.25
CA LEU A 21 -0.47 10.08 1.01
C LEU A 21 0.46 10.88 1.93
N ASP A 22 1.00 11.99 1.46
CA ASP A 22 1.94 12.80 2.23
C ASP A 22 1.24 13.57 3.36
N ASP A 23 0.04 14.11 3.10
CA ASP A 23 -0.80 14.71 4.14
C ASP A 23 -1.09 13.71 5.28
N LEU A 24 -1.45 12.48 4.93
CA LEU A 24 -1.71 11.41 5.92
C LEU A 24 -0.47 10.99 6.69
N LYS A 25 0.73 11.05 6.09
CA LYS A 25 2.00 10.78 6.79
C LYS A 25 2.33 11.88 7.79
N VAL A 26 2.11 13.15 7.42
CA VAL A 26 2.30 14.29 8.32
C VAL A 26 1.36 14.18 9.52
N GLU A 27 0.08 13.89 9.29
CA GLU A 27 -0.89 13.67 10.36
C GLU A 27 -0.47 12.49 11.27
N LEU A 28 0.01 11.38 10.69
CA LEU A 28 0.50 10.25 11.48
C LEU A 28 1.71 10.62 12.35
N SER A 29 2.62 11.45 11.85
CA SER A 29 3.77 11.93 12.61
C SER A 29 3.32 12.76 13.82
N GLN A 30 2.42 13.71 13.60
CA GLN A 30 1.85 14.54 14.67
C GLN A 30 1.13 13.70 15.73
N LEU A 31 0.36 12.69 15.31
CA LEU A 31 -0.33 11.79 16.24
C LEU A 31 0.63 10.89 17.03
N ARG A 32 1.80 10.53 16.46
CA ARG A 32 2.84 9.80 17.17
C ARG A 32 3.51 10.65 18.25
N VAL A 33 3.79 11.93 17.96
CA VAL A 33 4.28 12.87 18.98
C VAL A 33 3.25 13.02 20.10
N ALA A 34 1.97 13.23 19.75
CA ALA A 34 0.88 13.32 20.71
C ALA A 34 0.72 12.06 21.58
N LYS A 35 1.09 10.88 21.07
CA LYS A 35 1.11 9.65 21.87
C LYS A 35 2.21 9.68 22.93
N VAL A 36 3.39 10.16 22.58
CA VAL A 36 4.55 10.22 23.49
C VAL A 36 4.34 11.25 24.58
N THR A 37 3.69 12.38 24.26
CA THR A 37 3.42 13.47 25.22
C THR A 37 2.19 13.25 26.10
N GLY A 38 1.60 12.04 26.10
CA GLY A 38 0.43 11.72 26.93
C GLY A 38 -0.88 12.38 26.46
N GLY A 39 -1.06 12.59 25.16
CA GLY A 39 -2.22 13.26 24.59
C GLY A 39 -3.55 12.50 24.73
N ALA A 40 -4.66 13.22 24.51
CA ALA A 40 -6.02 12.73 24.67
C ALA A 40 -6.33 11.42 23.91
N ALA A 41 -7.17 10.56 24.50
CA ALA A 41 -7.60 9.27 23.94
C ALA A 41 -8.23 9.39 22.54
N SER A 42 -8.89 10.50 22.25
CA SER A 42 -9.48 10.81 20.94
C SER A 42 -8.44 11.02 19.83
N LYS A 43 -7.21 11.44 20.17
CA LYS A 43 -6.07 11.51 19.24
C LYS A 43 -5.44 10.13 19.04
N LEU A 44 -5.37 9.32 20.10
CA LEU A 44 -4.82 7.96 20.04
C LEU A 44 -5.65 7.02 19.16
N SER A 45 -6.98 7.09 19.24
CA SER A 45 -7.88 6.27 18.42
C SER A 45 -7.74 6.57 16.91
N LYS A 46 -7.41 7.82 16.55
CA LYS A 46 -7.18 8.24 15.16
C LYS A 46 -5.94 7.58 14.53
N ILE A 47 -4.93 7.21 15.32
CA ILE A 47 -3.70 6.56 14.80
C ILE A 47 -4.03 5.31 13.98
N ARG A 48 -4.95 4.46 14.48
CA ARG A 48 -5.36 3.24 13.76
C ARG A 48 -6.06 3.58 12.44
N VAL A 49 -6.90 4.60 12.45
CA VAL A 49 -7.68 5.03 11.28
C VAL A 49 -6.76 5.60 10.20
N VAL A 50 -5.81 6.46 10.56
CA VAL A 50 -4.83 7.06 9.63
C VAL A 50 -3.93 5.98 9.03
N ARG A 51 -3.38 5.06 9.84
CA ARG A 51 -2.57 3.94 9.34
C ARG A 51 -3.30 3.08 8.32
N LYS A 52 -4.57 2.75 8.58
CA LYS A 52 -5.40 1.97 7.63
C LYS A 52 -5.73 2.77 6.38
N SER A 53 -5.82 4.09 6.46
CA SER A 53 -6.07 4.95 5.30
C SER A 53 -4.84 5.05 4.39
N ILE A 54 -3.64 5.22 4.96
CA ILE A 54 -2.35 5.15 4.23
C ILE A 54 -2.23 3.82 3.48
N ALA A 55 -2.50 2.70 4.15
CA ALA A 55 -2.42 1.38 3.53
C ALA A 55 -3.38 1.25 2.34
N ARG A 56 -4.60 1.82 2.41
CA ARG A 56 -5.55 1.80 1.28
C ARG A 56 -5.04 2.60 0.09
N VAL A 57 -4.50 3.81 0.31
CA VAL A 57 -3.96 4.66 -0.76
C VAL A 57 -2.82 3.94 -1.50
N LEU A 58 -1.85 3.41 -0.75
CA LEU A 58 -0.74 2.64 -1.32
C LEU A 58 -1.24 1.40 -2.08
N THR A 59 -2.25 0.71 -1.56
CA THR A 59 -2.84 -0.46 -2.24
C THR A 59 -3.42 -0.08 -3.60
N VAL A 60 -4.16 1.02 -3.69
CA VAL A 60 -4.75 1.48 -4.95
C VAL A 60 -3.68 1.91 -5.95
N ILE A 61 -2.63 2.62 -5.51
CA ILE A 61 -1.49 2.99 -6.37
C ILE A 61 -0.81 1.73 -6.93
N ASN A 62 -0.57 0.72 -6.09
CA ASN A 62 0.09 -0.51 -6.52
C ASN A 62 -0.81 -1.36 -7.44
N GLN A 63 -2.13 -1.36 -7.22
CA GLN A 63 -3.09 -2.02 -8.10
C GLN A 63 -3.05 -1.41 -9.50
N THR A 64 -3.17 -0.08 -9.63
CA THR A 64 -3.18 0.60 -10.92
C THR A 64 -1.86 0.44 -11.67
N GLN A 65 -0.72 0.54 -10.96
CA GLN A 65 0.60 0.29 -11.55
C GLN A 65 0.71 -1.14 -12.09
N LYS A 66 0.33 -2.15 -11.30
CA LYS A 66 0.40 -3.56 -11.71
C LYS A 66 -0.54 -3.87 -12.88
N GLU A 67 -1.73 -3.28 -12.90
CA GLU A 67 -2.67 -3.41 -14.02
C GLU A 67 -2.13 -2.80 -15.31
N ASN A 68 -1.52 -1.62 -15.24
CA ASN A 68 -0.90 -0.97 -16.39
C ASN A 68 0.27 -1.79 -16.93
N LEU A 69 1.12 -2.32 -16.06
CA LEU A 69 2.22 -3.22 -16.45
C LEU A 69 1.68 -4.51 -17.09
N ARG A 70 0.61 -5.12 -16.52
CA ARG A 70 -0.02 -6.31 -17.10
C ARG A 70 -0.59 -6.06 -18.49
N LYS A 71 -1.18 -4.89 -18.73
CA LYS A 71 -1.67 -4.48 -20.06
C LYS A 71 -0.52 -4.31 -21.04
N PHE A 72 0.57 -3.67 -20.61
CA PHE A 72 1.76 -3.46 -21.43
C PHE A 72 2.43 -4.77 -21.87
N TYR A 73 2.59 -5.73 -20.95
CA TYR A 73 3.20 -7.04 -21.24
C TYR A 73 2.19 -8.11 -21.71
N LYS A 74 0.98 -7.73 -22.12
CA LYS A 74 -0.06 -8.66 -22.57
C LYS A 74 0.27 -9.14 -24.00
N GLY A 75 0.88 -10.31 -24.12
CA GLY A 75 1.14 -10.96 -25.42
C GLY A 75 2.54 -11.55 -25.59
N THR A 76 3.50 -11.21 -24.72
CA THR A 76 4.89 -11.71 -24.78
C THR A 76 5.16 -12.87 -23.79
N VAL A 77 4.41 -13.97 -23.90
CA VAL A 77 4.38 -15.19 -23.03
C VAL A 77 5.69 -15.51 -22.24
N PRO A 78 5.66 -16.05 -20.99
CA PRO A 78 4.77 -15.81 -19.86
C PRO A 78 5.52 -15.61 -18.51
N ASP A 79 4.81 -15.04 -17.54
CA ASP A 79 4.99 -15.35 -16.11
C ASP A 79 6.22 -14.78 -15.37
N ARG A 80 6.00 -13.59 -14.79
CA ARG A 80 6.54 -13.08 -13.52
C ARG A 80 7.93 -12.42 -13.54
N PRO A 81 8.02 -11.09 -13.27
CA PRO A 81 9.25 -10.54 -12.67
C PRO A 81 9.55 -11.17 -11.28
N PHE A 82 8.60 -11.91 -10.69
CA PHE A 82 8.71 -12.60 -9.39
C PHE A 82 9.15 -14.09 -9.46
N LYS A 83 9.55 -14.62 -10.64
CA LYS A 83 9.97 -16.03 -10.76
C LYS A 83 11.25 -16.35 -9.97
N PHE A 84 11.99 -15.33 -9.55
CA PHE A 84 13.23 -15.45 -8.76
C PHE A 84 13.03 -16.14 -7.40
N ILE A 85 11.82 -16.12 -6.82
CA ILE A 85 11.53 -16.73 -5.51
C ILE A 85 11.21 -18.23 -5.62
N LYS A 86 10.71 -18.74 -6.77
CA LYS A 86 10.37 -20.17 -6.91
C LYS A 86 11.59 -21.07 -7.14
N HIS A 87 12.74 -20.51 -7.52
CA HIS A 87 13.93 -21.31 -7.83
C HIS A 87 14.79 -21.65 -6.60
N GLN A 88 14.58 -20.97 -5.45
CA GLN A 88 15.32 -21.20 -4.20
C GLN A 88 14.64 -22.17 -3.22
N LEU A 89 13.45 -22.69 -3.55
CA LEU A 89 12.67 -23.59 -2.67
C LEU A 89 12.20 -24.86 -3.39
N LYS A 90 13.00 -25.40 -4.32
CA LYS A 90 12.83 -26.81 -4.70
C LYS A 90 13.69 -27.65 -3.75
N PRO A 91 13.11 -28.48 -2.86
CA PRO A 91 13.91 -29.49 -2.19
C PRO A 91 14.47 -30.42 -3.27
N HIS A 92 15.79 -30.62 -3.26
CA HIS A 92 16.45 -31.68 -4.00
C HIS A 92 15.88 -33.01 -3.50
N THR A 93 14.85 -33.54 -4.16
CA THR A 93 14.43 -34.92 -3.97
C THR A 93 15.42 -35.81 -4.73
N LEU A 94 16.33 -36.33 -3.91
CA LEU A 94 17.16 -37.52 -4.03
C LEU A 94 16.79 -38.57 -5.09
N SER A 95 17.89 -39.15 -5.62
CA SER A 95 18.18 -40.58 -5.81
C SER A 95 17.90 -41.28 -7.16
N TYR A 96 19.02 -41.82 -7.67
CA TYR A 96 19.31 -42.86 -8.68
C TYR A 96 18.92 -42.60 -10.14
#